data_AF-A0AAU4G2T2-F1
#
_entry.id   AF-A0AAU4G2T2-F1
#
_cell.length_a   1.000
_cell.length_b   1.000
_cell.length_c   1.000
_cell.angle_alpha   90.00
_cell.angle_beta   90.00
_cell.angle_gamma   90.00
#
_symmetry.space_group_name_H-M   'P 1'
#
loop_
_entity.id
_entity.type
_entity.pdbx_description
1 polymer ?
#
loop_
_entity_poly.entity_id
_entity_poly.type
_entity_poly.pdbx_seq_one_letter_code
_entity_poly.pdbx_strand_id
1 'polypeptide(L)'
;MAAGTFVDSPPRWADRIGRTLLALDAASTIGFAFVDGIRRVTQAADAQIMMEFWVTTAYLVFAGLWAILAWAPREYRGIWELILIQKIAVTVFAWVLIDKPDAVRNTISDTSLVVTTIVAYVLCRGWYTWRKATAAEPVGAGHLATSTG
;
A
#
# COMPACT_ATOMS: atom_id res chain seq x y z
N MET A 1 -3.98 -18.31 36.97
CA MET A 1 -2.95 -18.30 35.91
C MET A 1 -3.44 -19.20 34.78
N ALA A 2 -3.84 -18.61 33.65
CA ALA A 2 -4.13 -19.34 32.42
C ALA A 2 -3.51 -18.55 31.26
N ALA A 3 -2.82 -19.28 30.38
CA ALA A 3 -1.81 -18.81 29.45
C ALA A 3 -2.35 -17.84 28.40
N GLY A 4 -1.78 -16.63 28.35
CA GLY A 4 -1.86 -15.77 27.18
C GLY A 4 -1.11 -16.45 26.04
N THR A 5 -1.84 -17.07 25.13
CA THR A 5 -1.25 -17.64 23.92
C THR A 5 -0.78 -16.48 23.05
N PHE A 6 0.51 -16.45 22.74
CA PHE A 6 1.18 -15.49 21.84
C PHE A 6 0.74 -15.66 20.38
N VAL A 7 -0.57 -15.69 20.15
CA VAL A 7 -1.16 -15.87 18.83
C VAL A 7 -1.01 -14.54 18.10
N ASP A 8 -0.02 -14.50 17.22
CA ASP A 8 0.00 -13.68 16.00
C ASP A 8 0.68 -12.30 15.94
N SER A 9 1.74 -12.06 16.73
CA SER A 9 2.67 -10.96 16.38
C SER A 9 3.83 -11.48 15.51
N PRO A 10 4.08 -10.92 14.30
CA PRO A 10 5.27 -11.22 13.53
C PRO A 10 6.54 -11.01 14.36
N PRO A 11 7.61 -11.76 14.10
CA PRO A 11 8.91 -11.46 14.67
C PRO A 11 9.28 -10.00 14.38
N ARG A 12 9.82 -9.28 15.37
CA ARG A 12 10.18 -7.85 15.24
C ARG A 12 11.12 -7.57 14.05
N TRP A 13 11.93 -8.55 13.66
CA TRP A 13 12.81 -8.44 12.50
C TRP A 13 12.03 -8.46 11.17
N ALA A 14 11.00 -9.29 11.05
CA ALA A 14 10.17 -9.38 9.84
C ALA A 14 9.41 -8.07 9.63
N ASP A 15 8.87 -7.51 10.71
CA ASP A 15 8.18 -6.21 10.67
C ASP A 15 9.14 -5.08 10.29
N ARG A 16 10.37 -5.08 10.81
CA ARG A 16 11.40 -4.11 10.40
C ARG A 16 11.75 -4.24 8.92
N ILE A 17 11.98 -5.46 8.42
CA ILE A 17 12.28 -5.68 7.00
C ILE A 17 11.12 -5.21 6.13
N GLY A 18 9.88 -5.58 6.45
CA GLY A 18 8.71 -5.15 5.70
C GLY A 18 8.56 -3.62 5.67
N ARG A 19 8.76 -2.95 6.81
CA ARG A 19 8.75 -1.48 6.87
C ARG A 19 9.90 -0.83 6.12
N THR A 20 11.09 -1.43 6.14
CA THR A 20 12.23 -0.96 5.35
C THR A 20 11.99 -1.13 3.86
N LEU A 21 11.39 -2.24 3.41
CA LEU A 21 11.01 -2.45 2.02
C LEU A 21 10.03 -1.35 1.56
N LEU A 22 8.99 -1.08 2.34
CA LEU A 22 8.04 -0.01 2.03
C LEU A 22 8.69 1.38 2.01
N ALA A 23 9.63 1.65 2.92
CA ALA A 23 10.39 2.90 2.91
C ALA A 23 11.29 3.02 1.67
N LEU A 24 11.88 1.91 1.22
CA LEU A 24 12.66 1.85 -0.02
C LEU A 24 11.76 2.03 -1.25
N ASP A 25 10.56 1.46 -1.27
CA ASP A 25 9.56 1.65 -2.34
C ASP A 25 9.12 3.12 -2.43
N ALA A 26 8.87 3.78 -1.29
CA ALA A 26 8.55 5.20 -1.23
C ALA A 26 9.73 6.06 -1.73
N ALA A 27 10.95 5.78 -1.25
CA ALA A 27 12.15 6.51 -1.62
C ALA A 27 12.50 6.33 -3.10
N SER A 28 12.39 5.12 -3.64
CA SER A 28 12.67 4.83 -5.06
C SER A 28 11.64 5.49 -5.97
N THR A 29 10.37 5.53 -5.56
CA THR A 29 9.30 6.22 -6.30
C THR A 29 9.57 7.73 -6.39
N ILE A 30 9.94 8.37 -5.28
CA ILE A 30 10.27 9.80 -5.28
C ILE A 30 11.58 10.07 -6.04
N GLY A 31 12.63 9.31 -5.73
CA GLY A 31 13.97 9.57 -6.26
C GLY A 31 14.12 9.28 -7.75
N PHE A 32 13.44 8.24 -8.25
CA PHE A 32 13.55 7.82 -9.65
C PHE A 32 12.32 8.20 -10.45
N ALA A 33 11.13 7.69 -10.09
CA ALA A 33 9.94 7.82 -10.93
C ALA A 33 9.40 9.26 -10.99
N PHE A 34 9.34 9.96 -9.86
CA PHE A 34 8.86 11.34 -9.81
C PHE A 34 9.81 12.32 -10.51
N VAL A 35 11.12 12.20 -10.27
CA VAL A 35 12.14 13.02 -10.96
C VAL A 35 12.09 12.80 -12.48
N ASP A 36 11.95 11.55 -12.91
CA ASP A 36 11.77 11.20 -14.33
C ASP A 36 10.44 11.72 -14.89
N GLY A 37 9.37 11.71 -14.09
CA GLY A 37 8.06 12.30 -14.41
C GLY A 37 8.15 13.81 -14.66
N ILE A 38 8.87 14.57 -13.83
CA ILE A 38 9.08 16.00 -14.06
C ILE A 38 9.75 16.23 -15.42
N ARG A 39 10.77 15.43 -15.77
CA ARG A 39 11.42 15.53 -17.09
C ARG A 39 10.43 15.25 -18.22
N ARG A 40 9.60 14.21 -18.10
CA ARG A 40 8.55 13.88 -19.07
C ARG A 40 7.56 15.03 -19.25
N VAL A 41 7.09 15.64 -18.17
CA VAL A 41 6.20 16.82 -18.24
C VAL A 41 6.85 17.98 -19.00
N THR A 42 8.12 18.28 -18.73
CA THR A 42 8.83 19.39 -19.41
C THR A 42 9.12 19.15 -20.89
N GLN A 43 9.10 17.90 -21.32
CA GLN A 43 9.40 17.48 -22.70
C GLN A 43 8.14 17.01 -23.45
N ALA A 44 6.99 16.96 -22.77
CA ALA A 44 5.74 16.50 -23.35
C ALA A 44 5.20 17.48 -24.40
N ALA A 45 4.61 16.95 -25.45
CA ALA A 45 3.81 17.74 -26.37
C ALA A 45 2.54 18.27 -25.67
N ASP A 46 1.97 19.37 -26.16
CA ASP A 46 0.78 20.02 -25.56
C ASP A 46 -0.41 19.06 -25.37
N ALA A 47 -0.57 18.08 -26.28
CA ALA A 47 -1.63 17.07 -26.17
C ALA A 47 -1.42 16.07 -25.02
N GLN A 48 -0.20 15.92 -24.52
CA GLN A 48 0.19 14.93 -23.51
C GLN A 48 0.55 15.56 -22.16
N ILE A 49 0.82 16.87 -22.12
CA ILE A 49 1.30 17.55 -20.90
C ILE A 49 0.39 17.34 -19.70
N MET A 50 -0.94 17.35 -19.90
CA MET A 50 -1.90 17.13 -18.82
C MET A 50 -1.86 15.68 -18.30
N MET A 51 -1.69 14.71 -19.20
CA MET A 51 -1.56 13.30 -18.84
C MET A 51 -0.26 13.05 -18.08
N GLU A 52 0.87 13.57 -18.58
CA GLU A 52 2.16 13.41 -17.91
C GLU A 52 2.19 14.10 -16.54
N PHE A 53 1.52 15.25 -16.40
CA PHE A 53 1.39 15.94 -15.12
C PHE A 53 0.56 15.10 -14.13
N TRP A 54 -0.55 14.54 -14.59
CA TRP A 54 -1.37 13.64 -13.80
C TRP A 54 -0.58 12.40 -13.33
N VAL A 55 0.14 11.75 -14.23
CA VAL A 55 0.98 10.58 -13.91
C VAL A 55 2.08 10.95 -12.91
N THR A 56 2.73 12.09 -13.11
CA THR A 56 3.81 12.56 -12.24
C THR A 56 3.31 12.83 -10.82
N THR A 57 2.15 13.48 -10.68
CA THR A 57 1.56 13.73 -9.37
C THR A 57 1.08 12.45 -8.68
N ALA A 58 0.63 11.44 -9.43
CA ALA A 58 0.27 10.14 -8.88
C ALA A 58 1.45 9.44 -8.18
N TYR A 59 2.70 9.61 -8.65
CA TYR A 59 3.88 9.05 -7.98
C TYR A 59 4.04 9.57 -6.55
N LEU A 60 3.71 10.84 -6.29
CA LEU A 60 3.75 11.40 -4.93
C LEU A 60 2.71 10.74 -4.02
N VAL A 61 1.51 10.50 -4.55
CA VAL A 61 0.45 9.82 -3.80
C VAL A 61 0.89 8.41 -3.42
N PHE A 62 1.41 7.62 -4.36
CA PHE A 62 1.88 6.26 -4.06
C PHE A 62 3.06 6.25 -3.09
N ALA A 63 4.02 7.16 -3.25
CA ALA A 63 5.12 7.30 -2.30
C ALA A 63 4.61 7.63 -0.88
N GLY A 64 3.63 8.52 -0.77
CA GLY A 64 2.97 8.84 0.50
C GLY A 64 2.27 7.63 1.11
N LEU A 65 1.55 6.85 0.29
CA LEU A 65 0.86 5.64 0.75
C LEU A 65 1.85 4.57 1.26
N TRP A 66 2.96 4.32 0.55
CA TRP A 66 4.01 3.43 1.03
C TRP A 66 4.69 3.96 2.30
N ALA A 67 4.90 5.27 2.41
CA ALA A 67 5.47 5.89 3.61
C ALA A 67 4.53 5.73 4.83
N ILE A 68 3.22 5.93 4.65
CA ILE A 68 2.21 5.70 5.68
C ILE A 68 2.24 4.23 6.13
N LEU A 69 2.29 3.29 5.19
CA LEU A 69 2.41 1.87 5.51
C LEU A 69 3.74 1.54 6.20
N ALA A 70 4.84 2.18 5.83
CA ALA A 70 6.13 2.00 6.48
C ALA A 70 6.12 2.51 7.93
N TRP A 71 5.34 3.55 8.22
CA TRP A 71 5.18 4.10 9.56
C TRP A 71 4.23 3.26 10.42
N ALA A 72 3.06 2.94 9.89
CA ALA A 72 1.96 2.28 10.61
C ALA A 72 1.32 1.18 9.75
N PRO A 73 2.00 0.03 9.54
CA PRO A 73 1.58 -0.99 8.59
C PRO A 73 0.25 -1.69 8.96
N ARG A 74 -0.29 -1.50 10.17
CA ARG A 74 -1.49 -2.20 10.65
C ARG A 74 -2.58 -1.28 11.20
N GLU A 75 -2.45 0.02 10.96
CA GLU A 75 -3.39 1.01 11.51
C GLU A 75 -4.54 1.30 10.55
N TYR A 76 -4.26 1.35 9.24
CA TYR A 76 -5.23 1.73 8.23
C TYR A 76 -5.74 0.51 7.44
N ARG A 77 -7.06 0.28 7.50
CA ARG A 77 -7.74 -0.78 6.75
C ARG A 77 -7.88 -0.41 5.28
N GLY A 78 -7.68 -1.37 4.39
CA GLY A 78 -7.89 -1.18 2.96
C GLY A 78 -6.76 -0.50 2.20
N ILE A 79 -5.80 0.15 2.87
CA ILE A 79 -4.67 0.80 2.17
C ILE A 79 -3.80 -0.25 1.45
N TRP A 80 -3.51 -1.37 2.09
CA TRP A 80 -2.75 -2.46 1.47
C TRP A 80 -3.41 -2.98 0.21
N GLU A 81 -4.70 -3.32 0.33
CA GLU A 81 -5.48 -3.90 -0.75
C GLU A 81 -5.64 -2.91 -1.89
N LEU A 82 -5.90 -1.63 -1.60
CA LEU A 82 -6.04 -0.59 -2.61
C LEU A 82 -4.76 -0.39 -3.42
N ILE A 83 -3.60 -0.29 -2.75
CA ILE A 83 -2.31 -0.14 -3.43
C ILE A 83 -2.03 -1.38 -4.28
N LEU A 84 -2.19 -2.58 -3.71
CA LEU A 84 -1.89 -3.83 -4.41
C LEU A 84 -2.78 -4.02 -5.62
N ILE A 85 -4.10 -3.85 -5.50
CA ILE A 85 -5.04 -3.99 -6.62
C ILE A 85 -4.68 -3.02 -7.74
N GLN A 86 -4.49 -1.74 -7.41
CA GLN A 86 -4.16 -0.72 -8.40
C GLN A 86 -2.81 -1.01 -9.08
N LYS A 87 -1.77 -1.34 -8.31
CA LYS A 87 -0.44 -1.59 -8.88
C LYS A 87 -0.38 -2.89 -9.67
N ILE A 88 -1.07 -3.95 -9.26
CA ILE A 88 -1.18 -5.19 -10.03
C ILE A 88 -1.90 -4.90 -11.36
N ALA A 89 -3.00 -4.15 -11.35
CA ALA A 89 -3.73 -3.81 -12.57
C ALA A 89 -2.85 -3.03 -13.57
N VAL A 90 -2.12 -2.02 -13.10
CA VAL A 90 -1.18 -1.25 -13.95
C VAL A 90 -0.04 -2.13 -14.45
N THR A 91 0.52 -3.00 -13.60
CA THR A 91 1.61 -3.90 -13.99
C THR A 91 1.17 -4.87 -15.07
N VAL A 92 0.01 -5.52 -14.90
CA VAL A 92 -0.57 -6.43 -15.89
C VAL A 92 -0.82 -5.70 -17.20
N PHE A 93 -1.35 -4.48 -17.15
CA PHE A 93 -1.57 -3.67 -18.35
C PHE A 93 -0.25 -3.29 -19.05
N ALA A 94 0.80 -2.99 -18.29
CA ALA A 94 2.13 -2.71 -18.84
C ALA A 94 2.73 -3.94 -19.56
N TRP A 95 2.54 -5.13 -19.00
CA TRP A 95 2.93 -6.39 -19.65
C TRP A 95 2.19 -6.63 -20.98
N VAL A 96 0.91 -6.25 -21.08
CA VAL A 96 0.15 -6.35 -22.34
C VAL A 96 0.70 -5.42 -23.42
N LEU A 97 1.33 -4.31 -23.03
CA LEU A 97 1.87 -3.29 -23.94
C LEU A 97 3.40 -3.32 -24.06
N ILE A 98 4.04 -4.44 -23.69
CA ILE A 98 5.50 -4.55 -23.58
C ILE A 98 6.26 -4.25 -24.88
N ASP A 99 5.61 -4.42 -26.04
CA ASP A 99 6.16 -4.13 -27.37
C ASP A 99 6.37 -2.62 -27.65
N LYS A 100 5.95 -1.74 -26.74
CA LYS A 100 6.16 -0.29 -26.86
C LYS A 100 7.49 0.13 -26.20
N PRO A 101 8.27 1.01 -26.83
CA PRO A 101 9.64 1.34 -26.39
C PRO A 101 9.73 1.92 -24.97
N ASP A 102 8.67 2.55 -24.45
CA ASP A 102 8.62 3.07 -23.08
C ASP A 102 8.04 2.07 -22.05
N ALA A 103 7.46 0.97 -22.51
CA ALA A 103 6.76 0.02 -21.65
C ALA A 103 7.71 -0.88 -20.86
N VAL A 104 8.87 -1.24 -21.40
CA VAL A 104 9.80 -2.19 -20.73
C VAL A 104 10.33 -1.63 -19.41
N ARG A 105 10.78 -0.37 -19.38
CA ARG A 105 11.33 0.26 -18.17
C ARG A 105 10.26 0.42 -17.10
N ASN A 106 9.05 0.87 -17.48
CA ASN A 106 7.92 0.96 -16.56
C ASN A 106 7.50 -0.42 -16.04
N THR A 107 7.46 -1.45 -16.90
CA THR A 107 7.08 -2.82 -16.53
C THR A 107 8.03 -3.41 -15.49
N ILE A 108 9.34 -3.23 -15.66
CA ILE A 108 10.34 -3.73 -14.69
C ILE A 108 10.17 -3.01 -13.34
N SER A 109 10.04 -1.67 -13.36
CA SER A 109 9.87 -0.88 -12.14
C SER A 109 8.58 -1.26 -11.40
N ASP A 110 7.46 -1.33 -12.11
CA ASP A 110 6.17 -1.65 -11.51
C ASP A 110 6.09 -3.10 -11.00
N THR A 111 6.67 -4.05 -11.75
CA THR A 111 6.78 -5.44 -11.28
C THR A 111 7.60 -5.53 -10.00
N SER A 112 8.73 -4.80 -9.93
CA SER A 112 9.56 -4.79 -8.72
C SER A 112 8.81 -4.25 -7.50
N LEU A 113 8.07 -3.14 -7.67
CA LEU A 113 7.27 -2.50 -6.62
C LEU A 113 6.12 -3.42 -6.16
N VAL A 114 5.46 -4.13 -7.08
CA VAL A 114 4.44 -5.11 -6.72
C VAL A 114 5.05 -6.24 -5.89
N VAL A 115 6.17 -6.81 -6.31
CA VAL A 115 6.83 -7.91 -5.60
C VAL A 115 7.29 -7.47 -4.20
N THR A 116 7.96 -6.32 -4.08
CA THR A 116 8.41 -5.80 -2.78
C THR A 116 7.23 -5.48 -1.86
N THR A 117 6.16 -4.89 -2.40
CA THR A 117 4.93 -4.60 -1.63
C THR A 117 4.24 -5.89 -1.16
N ILE A 118 4.19 -6.94 -1.99
CA ILE A 118 3.63 -8.24 -1.59
C ILE A 118 4.49 -8.88 -0.48
N VAL A 119 5.82 -8.84 -0.61
CA VAL A 119 6.72 -9.35 0.44
C VAL A 119 6.50 -8.57 1.73
N ALA A 120 6.40 -7.25 1.67
CA ALA A 120 6.09 -6.41 2.83
C ALA A 120 4.70 -6.72 3.42
N TYR A 121 3.68 -6.96 2.58
CA TYR A 121 2.34 -7.37 3.01
C TYR A 121 2.38 -8.67 3.82
N VAL A 122 3.17 -9.65 3.35
CA VAL A 122 3.37 -10.94 4.05
C VAL A 122 4.15 -10.77 5.35
N LEU A 123 5.26 -10.03 5.33
CA LEU A 123 6.12 -9.83 6.50
C LEU A 123 5.44 -9.01 7.61
N CYS A 124 4.74 -7.93 7.24
CA CYS A 124 3.98 -7.10 8.16
C CYS A 124 2.64 -7.71 8.55
N ARG A 125 2.22 -8.81 7.89
CA ARG A 125 0.90 -9.42 7.98
C ARG A 125 -0.22 -8.39 7.80
N GLY A 126 -0.25 -7.71 6.66
CA GLY A 126 -1.20 -6.62 6.36
C GLY A 126 -2.68 -7.00 6.52
N TRP A 127 -3.02 -8.29 6.38
CA TRP A 127 -4.37 -8.82 6.62
C TRP A 127 -4.90 -8.65 8.06
N TYR A 128 -4.04 -8.38 9.05
CA TYR A 128 -4.49 -8.12 10.43
C TYR A 128 -5.21 -6.78 10.60
N THR A 129 -5.07 -5.84 9.67
CA THR A 129 -5.81 -4.57 9.70
C THR A 129 -7.32 -4.80 9.81
N TRP A 130 -7.83 -5.86 9.18
CA TRP A 130 -9.26 -6.21 9.18
C TRP A 130 -9.76 -6.86 10.47
N ARG A 131 -8.88 -7.42 11.33
CA ARG A 131 -9.29 -8.17 12.54
C ARG A 131 -9.68 -7.28 13.73
N LYS A 132 -9.35 -5.99 13.73
CA LYS A 132 -9.58 -5.09 14.89
C LYS A 132 -11.03 -4.61 15.08
N ALA A 133 -11.97 -4.99 14.22
CA ALA A 133 -13.34 -4.43 14.23
C ALA A 133 -14.44 -5.34 14.77
N THR A 134 -14.12 -6.50 15.36
CA THR A 134 -15.16 -7.43 15.88
C THR A 134 -15.42 -7.28 17.38
N ALA A 135 -15.00 -6.18 18.01
CA ALA A 135 -15.23 -5.92 19.44
C ALA A 135 -16.17 -4.72 19.65
N ALA A 136 -17.41 -4.81 19.17
CA ALA A 136 -18.49 -3.92 19.61
C ALA A 136 -19.87 -4.51 19.27
N GLU A 137 -20.37 -5.39 20.14
CA GLU A 137 -21.77 -5.34 20.56
C GLU A 137 -21.92 -6.01 21.94
N PRO A 138 -21.98 -5.25 23.05
CA PRO A 138 -22.54 -5.81 24.27
C PRO A 138 -24.06 -5.93 24.05
N VAL A 139 -24.50 -7.07 23.53
CA VAL A 139 -25.90 -7.49 23.59
C VAL A 139 -26.24 -7.69 25.07
N GLY A 140 -26.79 -6.66 25.72
CA GLY A 140 -27.11 -6.75 27.15
C GLY A 140 -27.50 -5.47 27.89
N ALA A 141 -27.87 -4.38 27.22
CA ALA A 141 -28.38 -3.17 27.89
C ALA A 141 -29.90 -2.97 27.69
N GLY A 142 -30.63 -4.06 27.43
CA GLY A 142 -32.08 -4.06 27.20
C GLY A 142 -32.82 -5.01 28.14
N HIS A 143 -32.56 -4.99 29.45
CA HIS A 143 -33.39 -5.77 30.38
C HIS A 143 -33.36 -5.32 31.86
N LEU A 144 -33.27 -4.02 32.18
CA LEU A 144 -33.41 -3.54 33.56
C LEU A 144 -34.16 -2.20 33.65
N ALA A 145 -35.33 -2.12 33.03
CA ALA A 145 -36.23 -0.97 33.16
C ALA A 145 -37.67 -1.43 33.46
N THR A 146 -37.85 -2.29 34.47
CA THR A 146 -39.15 -2.54 35.11
C THR A 146 -38.94 -3.21 36.46
N SER A 147 -38.91 -2.42 37.54
CA SER A 147 -39.34 -2.82 38.90
C SER A 147 -38.85 -1.79 39.92
N THR A 148 -39.80 -1.02 40.46
CA THR A 148 -39.93 -0.37 41.78
C THR A 148 -40.84 0.83 41.53
N GLY A 149 -42.09 0.86 41.96
CA GLY A 149 -42.56 0.51 43.31
C GLY A 149 -42.86 1.83 44.01
#